data_AF-A0A2K2VGR8-F1
#
_entry.id   AF-A0A2K2VGR8-F1
#
_cell.length_a   1.000
_cell.length_b   1.000
_cell.length_c   1.000
_cell.angle_alpha   90.00
_cell.angle_beta   90.00
_cell.angle_gamma   90.00
#
_symmetry.space_group_name_H-M   'P 1'
#
loop_
_entity.id
_entity.type
_entity.pdbx_description
1 polymer ?
#
loop_
_entity_poly.entity_id
_entity_poly.type
_entity_poly.pdbx_seq_one_letter_code
_entity_poly.pdbx_strand_id
1 'polypeptide(L)' 'MLLDVFMEREIYVRRDGKWRRFALAHFSYDNPLANGLVILLGILILLAAIHVHYYDYYHYYHYYNYYS' A
#
# COMPACT_ATOMS: atom_id res chain seq x y z
N MET A 1 -11.42 -7.78 19.42
CA MET A 1 -12.65 -7.41 18.68
C MET A 1 -12.45 -6.12 17.88
N LEU A 2 -11.33 -6.01 17.16
CA LEU A 2 -11.08 -4.88 16.24
C LEU A 2 -11.97 -5.00 15.00
N LEU A 3 -12.26 -6.24 14.58
CA LEU A 3 -13.13 -6.57 13.46
C LEU A 3 -14.58 -6.10 13.67
N ASP A 4 -15.08 -6.15 14.91
CA ASP A 4 -16.45 -5.72 15.24
C ASP A 4 -16.61 -4.20 15.05
N VAL A 5 -15.58 -3.40 15.35
CA VAL A 5 -15.59 -1.95 15.08
C VAL A 5 -15.67 -1.63 13.58
N PHE A 6 -15.18 -2.51 12.71
CA PHE A 6 -15.25 -2.33 11.26
C PHE A 6 -16.57 -2.82 10.66
N MET A 7 -17.23 -3.81 11.26
CA MET A 7 -18.50 -4.36 10.78
C MET A 7 -19.72 -3.60 11.33
N GLU A 8 -19.60 -3.03 12.53
CA GLU A 8 -20.74 -2.55 13.31
C GLU A 8 -20.91 -1.03 13.30
N ARG A 9 -19.89 -0.29 12.84
CA ARG A 9 -19.88 1.16 12.87
C ARG A 9 -20.49 1.76 11.60
N GLU A 10 -21.82 1.65 11.47
CA GLU A 10 -22.61 2.58 10.65
C GLU A 10 -22.51 3.98 11.29
N ILE A 11 -21.42 4.72 11.05
CA ILE A 11 -21.30 6.09 11.55
C ILE A 11 -22.28 6.95 10.74
N TYR A 12 -23.29 7.49 11.40
CA TYR A 12 -24.13 8.52 10.82
C TYR A 12 -23.47 9.87 11.03
N VAL A 13 -23.02 10.50 9.95
CA VAL A 13 -22.43 11.85 10.00
C VAL A 13 -23.45 12.85 9.47
N ARG A 14 -23.71 13.91 10.24
CA ARG A 14 -24.59 14.99 9.82
C ARG A 14 -23.79 15.96 8.93
N ARG A 15 -24.07 15.96 7.63
CA ARG A 15 -23.56 16.94 6.65
C ARG A 15 -24.78 17.70 6.11
N ASP A 16 -24.73 19.03 6.19
CA ASP A 16 -25.79 19.93 5.68
C ASP A 16 -27.21 19.57 6.13
N GLY A 17 -27.37 19.29 7.43
CA GLY A 17 -28.69 19.05 8.03
C GLY A 17 -29.33 17.70 7.72
N LYS A 18 -28.75 16.87 6.84
CA LYS A 18 -29.25 15.54 6.51
C LYS A 18 -28.34 14.44 7.07
N TRP A 19 -28.93 13.40 7.63
CA TRP A 19 -28.22 12.21 8.09
C TRP A 19 -27.86 11.34 6.88
N ARG A 20 -26.56 11.16 6.61
CA ARG A 20 -26.08 10.23 5.58
C ARG A 20 -25.39 9.05 6.24
N ARG A 21 -25.71 7.83 5.76
CA ARG A 21 -24.99 6.61 6.13
C ARG A 21 -23.56 6.72 5.64
N PHE A 22 -22.59 6.64 6.54
CA PHE A 22 -21.18 6.68 6.21
C PHE A 22 -20.64 5.25 6.34
N ALA A 23 -20.57 4.53 5.21
CA ALA A 23 -19.94 3.21 5.17
C ALA A 23 -18.42 3.41 5.09
N LEU A 24 -17.71 3.15 6.19
CA LEU A 24 -16.24 3.16 6.23
C LEU A 24 -15.59 2.18 5.24
N ALA A 25 -16.32 1.13 4.84
CA ALA A 25 -15.89 0.20 3.79
C ALA A 25 -15.74 0.86 2.41
N HIS A 26 -16.38 2.03 2.22
CA HIS A 26 -16.23 2.88 1.04
C HIS A 26 -15.66 4.25 1.46
N PHE A 27 -14.78 4.28 2.47
CA PHE A 27 -13.89 5.41 2.71
C PHE A 27 -12.85 5.46 1.59
N SER A 28 -13.36 5.74 0.39
CA SER A 28 -12.69 6.42 -0.70
C SER A 28 -11.23 6.01 -0.87
N TYR A 29 -11.02 4.89 -1.56
CA TYR A 29 -10.02 4.85 -2.64
C TYR A 29 -10.39 5.83 -3.79
N ASP A 30 -11.10 6.91 -3.51
CA ASP A 30 -11.59 7.92 -4.45
C ASP A 30 -10.78 9.21 -4.31
N ASN A 31 -9.70 9.18 -3.50
CA ASN A 31 -8.71 10.23 -3.46
C ASN A 31 -7.61 9.92 -4.50
N PRO A 32 -7.67 10.55 -5.70
CA PRO A 32 -6.74 10.27 -6.78
C PRO A 32 -5.28 10.56 -6.40
N LEU A 33 -5.05 11.49 -5.46
CA LEU A 33 -3.70 11.77 -4.95
C LEU A 33 -3.17 10.63 -4.09
N ALA A 34 -3.98 10.10 -3.18
CA ALA A 34 -3.57 8.98 -2.33
C ALA A 34 -3.31 7.72 -3.17
N ASN A 35 -4.19 7.43 -4.14
CA ASN A 35 -4.00 6.31 -5.06
C ASN A 35 -2.74 6.48 -5.91
N GLY A 36 -2.50 7.69 -6.43
CA GLY A 36 -1.29 8.00 -7.19
C GLY A 36 -0.02 7.80 -6.35
N LEU A 37 -0.03 8.23 -5.09
CA LEU A 37 1.09 8.02 -4.16
C LEU A 37 1.36 6.54 -3.91
N VAL A 38 0.32 5.72 -3.73
CA VAL A 38 0.47 4.27 -3.53
C VAL A 38 1.05 3.60 -4.77
N ILE A 39 0.60 3.97 -5.97
CA ILE A 39 1.13 3.45 -7.23
C ILE A 39 2.62 3.83 -7.38
N LEU A 40 2.97 5.09 -7.11
CA LEU A 40 4.36 5.56 -7.16
C LEU A 40 5.25 4.82 -6.15
N LEU A 41 4.77 4.62 -4.91
CA LEU A 41 5.46 3.82 -3.91
C LEU A 41 5.66 2.38 -4.38
N GLY A 42 4.65 1.76 -4.98
CA GLY A 42 4.75 0.42 -5.55
C GLY A 42 5.84 0.31 -6.61
N ILE A 43 5.92 1.28 -7.53
CA ILE A 43 6.96 1.34 -8.57
C ILE A 43 8.35 1.48 -7.94
N LEU A 44 8.51 2.36 -6.94
CA LEU A 44 9.79 2.56 -6.26
C LEU A 44 10.27 1.30 -5.55
N ILE A 45 9.37 0.58 -4.88
CA ILE A 45 9.69 -0.70 -4.22
C ILE A 45 10.10 -1.75 -5.26
N LEU A 46 9.43 -1.80 -6.40
CA LEU A 46 9.77 -2.74 -7.48
C LEU A 46 11.16 -2.47 -8.05
N LEU A 47 11.49 -1.20 -8.30
CA LEU A 47 12.81 -0.79 -8.76
C LEU A 47 13.90 -1.09 -7.71
N ALA A 48 13.62 -0.81 -6.44
CA ALA A 48 14.54 -1.13 -5.35
C ALA A 48 14.79 -2.64 -5.25
N ALA A 49 13.75 -3.47 -5.38
CA ALA A 49 13.88 -4.93 -5.35
C ALA A 49 14.72 -5.46 -6.52
N ILE A 50 14.50 -4.94 -7.74
CA ILE A 50 15.32 -5.30 -8.91
C ILE A 50 16.78 -4.91 -8.68
N HIS A 51 17.03 -3.71 -8.16
CA HIS A 51 18.37 -3.24 -7.88
C HIS A 51 19.08 -4.14 -6.86
N VAL A 52 18.45 -4.41 -5.72
CA VAL A 52 19.03 -5.29 -4.69
C VAL A 52 19.31 -6.68 -5.25
N HIS A 53 18.35 -7.28 -5.96
CA HIS A 53 18.54 -8.61 -6.53
C HIS A 53 19.66 -8.65 -7.58
N TYR A 54 19.80 -7.60 -8.38
CA TYR A 54 20.93 -7.45 -9.30
C TYR A 54 22.26 -7.39 -8.53
N TYR A 55 22.37 -6.58 -7.49
CA TYR A 55 23.59 -6.52 -6.69
C TYR A 55 23.95 -7.86 -6.06
N ASP A 56 22.97 -8.54 -5.45
CA ASP A 56 23.18 -9.86 -4.83
C ASP A 56 23.63 -10.89 -5.86
N TYR A 57 23.01 -10.90 -7.04
CA TYR A 57 23.41 -11.78 -8.14
C TYR A 57 24.88 -11.53 -8.53
N TYR A 58 25.25 -10.28 -8.83
CA TYR A 58 26.63 -10.00 -9.24
C TYR A 58 27.65 -10.29 -8.14
N HIS A 59 27.32 -9.98 -6.88
CA HIS A 59 28.19 -10.29 -5.75
C HIS A 59 28.38 -11.79 -5.57
N TYR A 60 27.30 -12.58 -5.68
CA TYR A 60 27.36 -14.05 -5.60
C TYR A 60 28.25 -14.62 -6.71
N TYR A 61 28.01 -14.25 -7.97
CA TYR A 61 28.80 -14.77 -9.09
C TYR A 61 30.27 -14.33 -9.06
N HIS A 62 30.54 -13.11 -8.58
CA HIS A 62 31.92 -12.63 -8.41
C HIS A 62 32.63 -13.40 -7.29
N TYR A 63 31.96 -13.64 -6.16
CA TYR A 63 32.52 -14.44 -5.06
C TYR A 63 32.85 -15.85 -5.53
N TYR A 64 31.91 -16.57 -6.15
CA TYR A 64 32.16 -17.93 -6.62
C TYR A 64 33.26 -18.03 -7.69
N ASN A 65 33.39 -17.05 -8.59
CA ASN A 65 34.49 -17.03 -9.56
C ASN A 65 35.87 -16.77 -8.91
N TYR A 66 35.93 -16.06 -7.78
CA TYR A 66 37.20 -15.75 -7.12
C TYR A 66 37.77 -16.93 -6.32
N TYR A 67 36.91 -17.83 -5.85
CA TYR A 67 37.28 -19.00 -5.04
C TYR A 67 37.28 -20.33 -5.81
N SER A 68 36.87 -20.32 -7.09
CA SER A 68 36.99 -21.45 -8.01
C SER A 68 38.28 -21.38 -8.82
#